data_AF-A0A7S2QVK4-F1
#
_entry.id   AF-A0A7S2QVK4-F1
#
_cell.length_a   1.000
_cell.length_b   1.000
_cell.length_c   1.000
_cell.angle_alpha   90.00
_cell.angle_beta   90.00
_cell.angle_gamma   90.00
#
_symmetry.space_group_name_H-M   'P 1'
#
loop_
_entity.id
_entity.type
_entity.pdbx_description
1 polymer ?
#
loop_
_entity_poly.entity_id
_entity_poly.type
_entity_poly.pdbx_seq_one_letter_code
_entity_poly.pdbx_strand_id
1 'polypeptide(L)'
;EMFAESIPGVIIQLIAIANNGGDVAAWVSVVVSAITTGYGGAVISYDWDTDPGKREQTPDFYGYVPSNPRQRSLVFITMVLFGAGMLMIRCLTIVLMGMLGVSWALAYICLDLVLYLVVKLFRGNFWYWVSLGGNAEEIVSSLICRVMGKLITDFTSLVQFRHPNELGGMYW
;
A
#
# COMPACT_ATOMS: atom_id res chain seq x y z
N GLU A 1 10.84 -2.22 3.32
CA GLU A 1 10.54 -3.66 3.14
C GLU A 1 9.33 -3.88 2.22
N MET A 2 8.12 -3.45 2.61
CA MET A 2 6.90 -3.73 1.80
C MET A 2 7.00 -3.33 0.32
N PHE A 3 7.55 -2.14 0.02
CA PHE A 3 7.74 -1.66 -1.35
C PHE A 3 8.82 -2.42 -2.13
N ALA A 4 9.98 -2.63 -1.51
CA ALA A 4 11.18 -3.07 -2.20
C ALA A 4 11.30 -4.60 -2.30
N GLU A 5 10.61 -5.34 -1.42
CA GLU A 5 10.78 -6.79 -1.29
C GLU A 5 9.44 -7.51 -1.41
N SER A 6 8.47 -7.16 -0.57
CA SER A 6 7.21 -7.90 -0.49
C SER A 6 6.38 -7.81 -1.77
N ILE A 7 6.19 -6.61 -2.31
CA ILE A 7 5.42 -6.41 -3.55
C ILE A 7 6.12 -7.05 -4.75
N PRO A 8 7.41 -6.77 -5.05
CA PRO A 8 8.10 -7.43 -6.16
C PRO A 8 8.18 -8.95 -6.01
N GLY A 9 8.39 -9.45 -4.79
CA GLY A 9 8.44 -10.88 -4.50
C GLY A 9 7.15 -11.62 -4.89
N VAL A 10 6.00 -11.07 -4.48
CA VAL A 10 4.68 -11.65 -4.83
C VAL A 10 4.43 -11.62 -6.34
N ILE A 11 4.82 -10.53 -7.02
CA ILE A 11 4.71 -10.43 -8.49
C ILE A 11 5.56 -11.50 -9.17
N ILE A 12 6.81 -11.70 -8.75
CA ILE A 12 7.72 -12.69 -9.33
C ILE A 12 7.18 -14.12 -9.11
N GLN A 13 6.68 -14.42 -7.91
CA GLN A 13 6.07 -15.73 -7.62
C GLN A 13 4.84 -15.99 -8.53
N LEU A 14 3.99 -14.98 -8.74
CA LEU A 14 2.82 -15.09 -9.61
C LEU A 14 3.21 -15.25 -11.09
N ILE A 15 4.25 -14.56 -11.56
CA ILE A 15 4.79 -14.75 -12.93
C ILE A 15 5.32 -16.18 -13.10
N ALA A 16 6.03 -16.71 -12.10
CA ALA A 16 6.55 -18.07 -12.14
C ALA A 16 5.41 -19.10 -12.24
N ILE A 17 4.33 -18.92 -11.47
CA ILE A 17 3.12 -19.76 -11.54
C ILE A 17 2.44 -19.64 -12.91
N ALA A 18 2.31 -18.42 -13.45
CA ALA A 18 1.66 -18.17 -14.72
C ALA A 18 2.40 -18.82 -15.90
N ASN A 19 3.74 -18.85 -15.87
CA ASN A 19 4.56 -19.37 -16.96
C ASN A 19 4.80 -20.89 -16.89
N ASN A 20 4.97 -21.45 -15.69
CA ASN A 20 5.40 -22.83 -15.51
C ASN A 20 4.30 -23.76 -14.98
N GLY A 21 3.11 -23.22 -14.71
CA GLY A 21 2.04 -23.93 -14.00
C GLY A 21 2.23 -23.84 -12.48
N GLY A 22 1.11 -23.83 -11.75
CA GLY A 22 1.10 -23.69 -10.30
C GLY A 22 0.92 -25.02 -9.60
N ASP A 23 2.00 -25.55 -9.01
CA ASP A 23 1.88 -26.60 -7.99
C ASP A 23 1.28 -26.02 -6.70
N VAL A 24 0.69 -26.88 -5.86
CA VAL A 24 0.09 -26.51 -4.57
C VAL A 24 1.11 -25.77 -3.69
N ALA A 25 2.37 -26.20 -3.69
CA ALA A 25 3.43 -25.56 -2.93
C ALA A 25 3.69 -24.10 -3.37
N ALA A 26 3.60 -23.80 -4.67
CA ALA A 26 3.81 -22.46 -5.19
C ALA A 26 2.68 -21.51 -4.76
N TRP A 27 1.43 -21.97 -4.83
CA TRP A 27 0.29 -21.20 -4.34
C TRP A 27 0.33 -20.97 -2.84
N VAL A 28 0.73 -21.98 -2.05
CA VAL A 28 0.92 -21.82 -0.60
C VAL A 28 1.99 -20.77 -0.31
N SER A 29 3.11 -20.78 -1.04
CA SER A 29 4.17 -19.79 -0.87
C SER A 29 3.66 -18.36 -1.12
N VAL A 30 2.92 -18.14 -2.20
CA VAL A 30 2.32 -16.83 -2.52
C VAL A 30 1.36 -16.36 -1.42
N VAL A 31 0.49 -17.25 -0.95
CA VAL A 31 -0.48 -16.92 0.11
C VAL A 31 0.23 -16.55 1.41
N VAL A 32 1.26 -17.29 1.81
CA VAL A 32 2.05 -16.98 3.02
C VAL A 32 2.73 -15.63 2.87
N SER A 33 3.39 -15.35 1.74
CA SER A 33 4.02 -14.05 1.47
C SER A 33 3.00 -12.90 1.54
N ALA A 34 1.80 -13.08 0.97
CA ALA A 34 0.76 -12.07 1.01
C ALA A 34 0.24 -11.82 2.44
N ILE A 35 0.02 -12.87 3.22
CA ILE A 35 -0.42 -12.77 4.63
C ILE A 35 0.65 -12.09 5.49
N THR A 36 1.94 -12.45 5.34
CA THR A 36 3.04 -11.80 6.06
C THR A 36 3.12 -10.31 5.73
N THR A 37 2.89 -9.95 4.47
CA THR A 37 2.85 -8.54 4.05
C THR A 37 1.64 -7.83 4.66
N GLY A 38 0.45 -8.42 4.61
CA GLY A 38 -0.75 -7.90 5.28
C GLY A 38 -0.56 -7.75 6.78
N TYR A 39 0.15 -8.68 7.43
CA TYR A 39 0.50 -8.63 8.84
C TYR A 39 1.42 -7.44 9.16
N GLY A 40 2.50 -7.24 8.40
CA GLY A 40 3.35 -6.07 8.57
C GLY A 40 2.58 -4.76 8.43
N GLY A 41 1.64 -4.69 7.47
CA GLY A 41 0.79 -3.52 7.30
C GLY A 41 -0.18 -3.29 8.45
N ALA A 42 -0.78 -4.36 8.96
CA ALA A 42 -1.69 -4.31 10.11
C ALA A 42 -0.97 -3.86 11.38
N VAL A 43 0.25 -4.34 11.63
CA VAL A 43 1.08 -3.93 12.78
C VAL A 43 1.37 -2.43 12.73
N ILE A 44 1.86 -1.92 11.59
CA ILE A 44 2.15 -0.48 11.43
C ILE A 44 0.89 0.36 11.69
N SER A 45 -0.24 -0.04 11.12
CA SER A 45 -1.50 0.69 11.28
C SER A 45 -2.05 0.63 12.70
N TYR A 46 -1.90 -0.52 13.36
CA TYR A 46 -2.30 -0.75 14.74
C TYR A 46 -1.46 0.09 15.73
N ASP A 47 -0.14 0.17 15.52
CA ASP A 47 0.74 0.98 16.38
C ASP A 47 0.39 2.47 16.27
N TRP A 48 0.17 2.97 15.06
CA TRP A 48 -0.28 4.35 14.85
C TRP A 48 -1.66 4.62 15.43
N ASP A 49 -2.58 3.66 15.32
CA ASP A 49 -3.92 3.83 15.89
C ASP A 49 -3.88 3.83 17.41
N THR A 50 -3.06 3.00 18.06
CA THR A 50 -3.05 2.85 19.52
C THR A 50 -2.19 3.89 20.26
N ASP A 51 -1.44 4.71 19.53
CA ASP A 51 -0.66 5.81 20.11
C ASP A 51 -1.59 6.93 20.67
N PRO A 52 -1.49 7.24 21.98
CA PRO A 52 -2.34 8.27 22.61
C PRO A 52 -2.17 9.67 22.02
N GLY A 53 -0.94 10.04 21.65
CA GLY A 53 -0.65 11.36 21.09
C GLY A 53 -1.21 11.51 19.67
N LYS A 54 -1.19 10.44 18.87
CA LYS A 54 -1.82 10.43 17.54
C LYS A 54 -3.34 10.47 17.63
N ARG A 55 -3.93 9.72 18.57
CA ARG A 55 -5.38 9.76 18.85
C ARG A 55 -5.85 11.14 19.30
N GLU A 56 -5.05 11.85 20.09
CA GLU A 56 -5.36 13.21 20.52
C GLU A 56 -5.27 14.21 19.36
N GLN A 57 -4.27 14.06 18.48
CA GLN A 57 -4.08 14.95 17.33
C GLN A 57 -5.13 14.77 16.23
N THR A 58 -5.64 13.55 16.03
CA THR A 58 -6.62 13.27 14.97
C THR A 58 -7.66 12.24 15.44
N PRO A 59 -8.56 12.62 16.36
CA PRO A 59 -9.54 11.72 16.96
C PRO A 59 -10.62 11.25 15.98
N ASP A 60 -10.84 11.96 14.87
CA ASP A 60 -11.81 11.57 13.84
C ASP A 60 -11.31 10.42 12.95
N PHE A 61 -9.98 10.20 12.92
CA PHE A 61 -9.35 9.19 12.06
C PHE A 61 -8.84 7.99 12.85
N TYR A 62 -8.23 8.23 14.01
CA TYR A 62 -7.73 7.18 14.91
C TYR A 62 -8.77 6.83 15.99
N GLY A 63 -8.65 5.64 16.57
CA GLY A 63 -9.62 5.06 17.50
C GLY A 63 -10.45 3.94 16.90
N TYR A 64 -10.12 3.47 15.69
CA TYR A 64 -10.85 2.35 15.07
C TYR A 64 -10.50 1.00 15.70
N VAL A 65 -9.39 0.88 16.45
CA VAL A 65 -9.09 -0.30 17.26
C VAL A 65 -9.79 -0.22 18.62
N PRO A 66 -10.75 -1.12 18.90
CA PRO A 66 -11.55 -1.10 20.12
C PRO A 66 -10.75 -1.57 21.35
N SER A 67 -11.19 -1.15 22.54
CA SER A 67 -10.58 -1.54 23.81
C SER A 67 -10.85 -2.99 24.22
N ASN A 68 -11.97 -3.57 23.74
CA ASN A 68 -12.33 -4.95 24.04
C ASN A 68 -11.37 -5.94 23.36
N PRO A 69 -10.77 -6.90 24.10
CA PRO A 69 -9.73 -7.78 23.55
C PRO A 69 -10.22 -8.65 22.39
N ARG A 70 -11.48 -9.12 22.42
CA ARG A 70 -12.08 -9.91 21.33
C ARG A 70 -12.33 -9.10 20.06
N GLN A 71 -12.81 -7.86 20.21
CA GLN A 71 -13.08 -7.00 19.06
C GLN A 71 -11.76 -6.49 18.46
N ARG A 72 -10.76 -6.25 19.31
CA ARG A 72 -9.42 -5.85 18.90
C ARG A 72 -8.74 -6.88 18.03
N SER A 73 -8.76 -8.15 18.44
CA SER A 73 -8.19 -9.23 17.62
C SER A 73 -8.96 -9.41 16.31
N LEU A 74 -10.29 -9.24 16.32
CA LEU A 74 -11.10 -9.29 15.10
C LEU A 74 -10.69 -8.19 14.12
N VAL A 75 -10.62 -6.94 14.57
CA VAL A 75 -10.19 -5.80 13.73
C VAL A 75 -8.79 -6.06 13.17
N PHE A 76 -7.86 -6.51 14.01
CA PHE A 76 -6.51 -6.82 13.59
C PHE A 76 -6.49 -7.91 12.50
N ILE A 77 -7.16 -9.04 12.69
CA ILE A 77 -7.24 -10.12 11.70
C ILE A 77 -7.87 -9.61 10.39
N THR A 78 -8.92 -8.80 10.47
CA THR A 78 -9.55 -8.23 9.26
C THR A 78 -8.61 -7.29 8.51
N MET A 79 -7.79 -6.51 9.21
CA MET A 79 -6.77 -5.65 8.58
C MET A 79 -5.71 -6.48 7.86
N VAL A 80 -5.24 -7.57 8.47
CA VAL A 80 -4.28 -8.50 7.86
C VAL A 80 -4.85 -9.08 6.57
N LEU A 81 -6.06 -9.64 6.64
CA LEU A 81 -6.71 -10.28 5.49
C LEU A 81 -7.04 -9.27 4.38
N PHE A 82 -7.48 -8.06 4.74
CA PHE A 82 -7.76 -7.02 3.76
C PHE A 82 -6.49 -6.56 3.05
N GLY A 83 -5.40 -6.33 3.78
CA GLY A 83 -4.11 -5.97 3.20
C GLY A 83 -3.54 -7.08 2.31
N ALA A 84 -3.60 -8.33 2.76
CA ALA A 84 -3.16 -9.48 1.97
C ALA A 84 -4.02 -9.68 0.70
N GLY A 85 -5.34 -9.54 0.82
CA GLY A 85 -6.27 -9.68 -0.31
C GLY A 85 -6.09 -8.59 -1.36
N MET A 86 -5.94 -7.33 -0.93
CA MET A 86 -5.66 -6.21 -1.84
C MET A 86 -4.33 -6.38 -2.56
N LEU A 87 -3.30 -6.86 -1.87
CA LEU A 87 -2.00 -7.15 -2.47
C LEU A 87 -2.12 -8.21 -3.56
N MET A 88 -2.81 -9.31 -3.25
CA MET A 88 -3.05 -10.39 -4.21
C MET A 88 -3.80 -9.91 -5.44
N ILE A 89 -4.87 -9.14 -5.28
CA ILE A 89 -5.68 -8.61 -6.39
C ILE A 89 -4.83 -7.71 -7.29
N ARG A 90 -4.04 -6.80 -6.71
CA ARG A 90 -3.20 -5.86 -7.48
C ARG A 90 -2.07 -6.57 -8.20
N CYS A 91 -1.35 -7.46 -7.51
CA CYS A 91 -0.27 -8.22 -8.14
C CYS A 91 -0.80 -9.13 -9.26
N LEU A 92 -1.93 -9.82 -9.05
CA LEU A 92 -2.55 -10.65 -10.09
C LEU A 92 -2.97 -9.80 -11.30
N THR A 93 -3.56 -8.63 -11.08
CA THR A 93 -3.94 -7.70 -12.16
C THR A 93 -2.73 -7.29 -13.00
N ILE A 94 -1.62 -6.95 -12.35
CA ILE A 94 -0.37 -6.56 -13.03
C ILE A 94 0.21 -7.72 -13.82
N VAL A 95 0.21 -8.93 -13.26
CA VAL A 95 0.70 -10.13 -13.96
C VAL A 95 -0.17 -10.45 -15.17
N LEU A 96 -1.50 -10.45 -15.02
CA LEU A 96 -2.43 -10.69 -16.13
C LEU A 96 -2.29 -9.65 -17.25
N MET A 97 -2.18 -8.36 -16.90
CA MET A 97 -1.91 -7.31 -17.87
C MET A 97 -0.54 -7.48 -18.52
N GLY A 98 0.46 -7.92 -17.77
CA GLY A 98 1.80 -8.21 -18.28
C GLY A 98 1.81 -9.36 -19.29
N MET A 99 0.96 -10.37 -19.09
CA MET A 99 0.76 -11.47 -20.04
C MET A 99 0.10 -11.00 -21.36
N LEU A 100 -0.79 -10.00 -21.30
CA LEU A 100 -1.34 -9.35 -22.50
C LEU A 100 -0.31 -8.45 -23.21
N GLY A 101 0.67 -7.98 -22.45
CA GLY A 101 1.83 -7.23 -22.94
C GLY A 101 2.35 -6.25 -21.90
N VAL A 102 3.67 -6.10 -21.81
CA VAL A 102 4.33 -5.20 -20.86
C VAL A 102 3.80 -3.76 -20.98
N SER A 103 3.45 -3.32 -22.19
CA SER A 103 2.88 -2.00 -22.43
C SER A 103 1.53 -1.78 -21.71
N TRP A 104 0.69 -2.81 -21.61
CA TRP A 104 -0.60 -2.72 -20.89
C TRP A 104 -0.41 -2.64 -19.38
N ALA A 105 0.51 -3.45 -18.84
CA ALA A 105 0.86 -3.39 -17.41
C ALA A 105 1.45 -2.02 -17.03
N LEU A 106 2.35 -1.48 -17.86
CA LEU A 106 2.92 -0.15 -17.66
C LEU A 106 1.86 0.94 -17.79
N ALA A 107 0.99 0.86 -18.79
CA ALA A 107 -0.10 1.83 -18.96
C ALA A 107 -1.03 1.84 -17.74
N TYR A 108 -1.39 0.68 -17.20
CA TYR A 108 -2.21 0.56 -15.99
C TYR A 108 -1.57 1.26 -14.78
N ILE A 109 -0.29 0.97 -14.50
CA ILE A 109 0.42 1.54 -13.35
C ILE A 109 0.67 3.05 -13.55
N CYS A 110 1.14 3.44 -14.74
CA CYS A 110 1.42 4.84 -15.05
C CYS A 110 0.16 5.71 -15.05
N LEU A 111 -0.96 5.22 -15.58
CA LEU A 111 -2.22 5.97 -15.59
C LEU A 111 -2.70 6.25 -14.16
N ASP A 112 -2.70 5.25 -13.29
CA ASP A 112 -3.11 5.41 -11.88
C ASP A 112 -2.20 6.40 -11.14
N LEU A 113 -0.88 6.28 -11.31
CA LEU A 113 0.11 7.17 -10.70
C LEU A 113 -0.01 8.61 -11.21
N VAL A 114 -0.13 8.81 -12.53
CA VAL A 114 -0.26 10.14 -13.13
C VAL A 114 -1.55 10.82 -12.66
N LEU A 115 -2.67 10.08 -12.66
CA LEU A 115 -3.95 10.59 -12.19
C LEU A 115 -3.81 11.07 -10.73
N TYR A 116 -3.19 10.25 -9.86
CA TYR A 116 -2.92 10.62 -8.47
C TYR A 116 -2.05 11.88 -8.34
N LEU A 117 -0.94 11.97 -9.08
CA LEU A 117 -0.04 13.12 -9.03
C LEU A 117 -0.72 14.40 -9.52
N VAL A 118 -1.55 14.32 -10.57
CA VAL A 118 -2.33 15.45 -11.08
C VAL A 118 -3.28 15.98 -10.01
N VAL A 119 -4.00 15.11 -9.30
CA VAL A 119 -4.91 15.53 -8.23
C VAL A 119 -4.18 16.12 -7.04
N LYS A 120 -3.00 15.61 -6.70
CA LYS A 120 -2.15 16.23 -5.66
C LYS A 120 -1.62 17.59 -6.06
N LEU A 121 -1.25 17.77 -7.33
CA LEU A 121 -0.80 19.05 -7.88
C LEU A 121 -1.91 20.10 -7.83
N PHE A 122 -3.15 19.75 -8.21
CA PHE A 122 -4.30 20.66 -8.10
C PHE A 122 -4.66 21.03 -6.65
N ARG A 123 -4.42 20.13 -5.69
CA ARG A 123 -4.68 20.40 -4.26
C ARG A 123 -3.58 21.23 -3.57
N GLY A 124 -2.46 21.52 -4.25
CA GLY A 124 -1.34 22.26 -3.67
C GLY A 124 -0.60 21.54 -2.54
N ASN A 125 -0.92 20.27 -2.26
CA ASN A 125 -0.31 19.46 -1.21
C ASN A 125 0.71 18.48 -1.82
N PHE A 126 1.66 19.01 -2.59
CA PHE A 126 2.71 18.21 -3.23
C PHE A 126 3.93 18.07 -2.31
N TRP A 127 4.30 19.16 -1.62
CA TRP A 127 5.46 19.23 -0.75
C TRP A 127 5.37 18.23 0.40
N TYR A 128 6.43 17.44 0.57
CA TYR A 128 6.62 16.56 1.70
C TYR A 128 7.39 17.30 2.80
N TRP A 129 7.27 16.85 4.05
CA TRP A 129 7.84 17.54 5.22
C TRP A 129 9.38 17.62 5.22
N VAL A 130 10.07 16.83 4.39
CA VAL A 130 11.53 16.79 4.34
C VAL A 130 12.08 17.93 3.47
N SER A 131 12.56 19.00 4.13
CA SER A 131 13.32 20.07 3.47
C SER A 131 14.78 19.65 3.29
N LEU A 132 15.22 19.55 2.03
CA LEU A 132 16.60 19.23 1.66
C LEU A 132 17.41 20.49 1.29
N GLY A 133 16.90 21.69 1.56
CA GLY A 133 17.66 22.94 1.44
C GLY A 133 17.85 23.47 0.01
N GLY A 134 17.45 22.72 -1.02
CA GLY A 134 17.40 23.16 -2.40
C GLY A 134 16.08 22.86 -3.11
N ASN A 135 15.63 23.80 -3.94
CA ASN A 135 14.32 23.72 -4.61
C ASN A 135 14.15 22.46 -5.48
N ALA A 136 15.20 22.01 -6.18
CA ALA A 136 15.12 20.84 -7.05
C ALA A 136 15.12 19.51 -6.27
N GLU A 137 15.93 19.44 -5.21
CA GLU A 137 16.05 18.26 -4.35
C GLU A 137 14.82 18.06 -3.46
N GLU A 138 14.16 19.14 -3.03
CA GLU A 138 12.86 19.08 -2.34
C GLU A 138 11.72 18.59 -3.23
N ILE A 139 11.72 18.96 -4.52
CA ILE A 139 10.72 18.47 -5.48
C ILE A 139 10.92 16.96 -5.71
N VAL A 140 12.17 16.51 -5.89
CA VAL A 140 12.49 15.11 -6.13
C VAL A 140 12.18 14.25 -4.91
N SER A 141 12.55 14.69 -3.70
CA SER A 141 12.26 13.93 -2.47
C SER A 141 10.75 13.81 -2.24
N SER A 142 10.01 14.91 -2.44
CA SER A 142 8.55 14.92 -2.32
C SER A 142 7.90 13.98 -3.32
N LEU A 143 8.35 14.00 -4.59
CA LEU A 143 7.83 13.11 -5.63
C LEU A 143 8.07 11.63 -5.26
N ILE A 144 9.30 11.28 -4.86
CA ILE A 144 9.66 9.89 -4.52
C ILE A 144 8.83 9.41 -3.32
N CYS A 145 8.74 10.19 -2.25
CA CYS A 145 7.95 9.83 -1.06
C CYS A 145 6.46 9.65 -1.40
N ARG A 146 5.88 10.50 -2.25
CA ARG A 146 4.48 10.39 -2.67
C ARG A 146 4.23 9.17 -3.54
N VAL A 147 5.10 8.89 -4.51
CA VAL A 147 5.00 7.71 -5.37
C VAL A 147 5.17 6.43 -4.55
N MET A 148 6.15 6.36 -3.65
CA MET A 148 6.35 5.23 -2.76
C MET A 148 5.15 5.03 -1.84
N GLY A 149 4.66 6.09 -1.19
CA GLY A 149 3.49 6.02 -0.31
C GLY A 149 2.24 5.53 -1.05
N LYS A 150 2.01 6.04 -2.27
CA LYS A 150 0.90 5.60 -3.15
C LYS A 150 1.02 4.12 -3.50
N LEU A 151 2.18 3.69 -4.00
CA LEU A 151 2.42 2.29 -4.37
C LEU A 151 2.28 1.35 -3.18
N ILE A 152 2.81 1.71 -2.00
CA ILE A 152 2.63 0.86 -0.83
C ILE A 152 1.14 0.77 -0.48
N THR A 153 0.42 1.89 -0.44
CA THR A 153 -0.96 1.91 0.05
C THR A 153 -1.95 1.27 -0.91
N ASP A 154 -1.72 1.37 -2.22
CA ASP A 154 -2.56 0.69 -3.21
C ASP A 154 -2.49 -0.82 -3.09
N PHE A 155 -1.29 -1.33 -2.81
CA PHE A 155 -1.03 -2.76 -2.72
C PHE A 155 -1.38 -3.31 -1.34
N THR A 156 -1.06 -2.61 -0.25
CA THR A 156 -1.16 -3.17 1.11
C THR A 156 -2.33 -2.63 1.91
N SER A 157 -3.02 -1.60 1.41
CA SER A 157 -4.16 -0.97 2.07
C SER A 157 -3.88 -0.47 3.49
N LEU A 158 -2.65 -0.07 3.76
CA LEU A 158 -2.23 0.55 5.02
C LEU A 158 -3.17 1.69 5.42
N VAL A 159 -3.88 1.52 6.54
CA VAL A 159 -4.87 2.50 7.02
C VAL A 159 -4.18 3.80 7.36
N GLN A 160 -2.98 3.75 7.94
CA GLN A 160 -2.23 4.95 8.32
C GLN A 160 -2.01 5.93 7.17
N PHE A 161 -1.59 5.43 6.00
CA PHE A 161 -1.33 6.29 4.85
C PHE A 161 -2.61 6.80 4.17
N ARG A 162 -3.78 6.27 4.54
CA ARG A 162 -5.09 6.73 4.05
C ARG A 162 -5.58 8.01 4.74
N HIS A 163 -4.80 8.56 5.67
CA HIS A 163 -5.10 9.86 6.26
C HIS A 163 -5.28 10.95 5.19
N PRO A 164 -6.27 11.87 5.30
CA PRO A 164 -6.56 12.91 4.31
C PRO A 164 -5.35 13.75 3.89
N ASN A 165 -4.43 13.98 4.82
CA ASN A 165 -3.21 14.77 4.56
C ASN A 165 -2.12 13.99 3.81
N GLU A 166 -2.15 12.65 3.84
CA GLU A 166 -1.19 11.77 3.18
C GLU A 166 -1.67 11.35 1.80
N LEU A 167 -2.55 10.34 1.70
CA LEU A 167 -3.15 9.91 0.43
C LEU A 167 -4.63 10.24 0.32
N GLY A 168 -5.31 10.50 1.44
CA GLY A 168 -6.78 10.53 1.52
C GLY A 168 -7.47 11.68 0.77
N GLY A 169 -8.73 11.41 0.40
CA GLY A 169 -9.57 12.25 -0.46
C GLY A 169 -10.46 11.42 -1.38
N MET A 170 -10.60 11.84 -2.64
CA MET A 170 -11.38 11.14 -3.68
C MET A 170 -10.72 9.88 -4.25
N TYR A 171 -9.50 9.53 -3.81
CA TYR A 171 -8.69 8.40 -4.32
C TYR A 171 -8.80 7.16 -3.43
N TRP A 172 -9.82 7.12 -2.60
CA TRP A 172 -10.20 5.93 -1.84
C TRP A 172 -11.02 5.00 -2.73
#